data_AF-A0A2G5TE50-F1
#
_entry.id   AF-A0A2G5TE50-F1
#
_cell.length_a   1.000
_cell.length_b   1.000
_cell.length_c   1.000
_cell.angle_alpha   90.00
_cell.angle_beta   90.00
_cell.angle_gamma   90.00
#
_symmetry.space_group_name_H-M   'P 1'
#
loop_
_entity.id
_entity.type
_entity.pdbx_description
1 polymer ?
#
loop_
_entity_poly.entity_id
_entity_poly.type
_entity_poly.pdbx_seq_one_letter_code
_entity_poly.pdbx_strand_id
1 'polypeptide(L)'
;MHINFCLLFLTTILLQADANHFTFDASTQMSSAENWLHEEIPCIGDEIRFDSSMPVVAFMDHNVNVESIYLPKNGIIVFTDNGIDLGGDSNWQCAKEHLKQPEQKFYTSEDRHDTSFYNPKNWIPDKRFFLHMNQVPCEYVSFKLPVFCPEQPATTSGRCHCVLDV
;
A
#
# COMPACT_ATOMS: atom_id res chain seq x y z
N MET A 1 47.48 30.18 -7.21
CA MET A 1 46.54 29.71 -6.16
C MET A 1 45.08 29.58 -6.65
N HIS A 2 44.80 29.59 -7.96
CA HIS A 2 43.41 29.48 -8.50
C HIS A 2 43.04 28.08 -9.01
N ILE A 3 44.02 27.27 -9.42
CA ILE A 3 43.80 25.91 -9.96
C ILE A 3 43.24 24.95 -8.91
N ASN A 4 43.69 25.03 -7.65
CA ASN A 4 43.20 24.17 -6.56
C ASN A 4 41.75 24.47 -6.17
N PHE A 5 41.28 25.72 -6.33
CA PHE A 5 39.90 26.10 -6.01
C PHE A 5 38.91 25.59 -7.06
N CYS A 6 39.31 25.61 -8.34
CA CYS A 6 38.51 25.02 -9.42
C CYS A 6 38.38 23.49 -9.31
N LEU A 7 39.45 22.80 -8.88
CA LEU A 7 39.42 21.34 -8.66
C LEU A 7 38.46 20.93 -7.53
N LEU A 8 38.44 21.69 -6.43
CA LEU A 8 37.48 21.47 -5.33
C LEU A 8 36.02 21.67 -5.78
N PHE A 9 35.75 22.72 -6.55
CA PHE A 9 34.42 22.96 -7.11
C PHE A 9 33.99 21.89 -8.13
N LEU A 10 34.94 21.37 -8.92
CA LEU A 10 34.67 20.28 -9.86
C LEU A 10 34.31 18.98 -9.13
N THR A 11 34.99 18.67 -8.02
CA THR A 11 34.67 17.47 -7.21
C THR A 11 33.29 17.56 -6.55
N THR A 12 32.85 18.74 -6.13
CA THR A 12 31.51 18.90 -5.54
C THR A 12 30.38 18.79 -6.57
N ILE A 13 30.62 19.16 -7.83
CA ILE A 13 29.61 19.05 -8.90
C ILE A 13 29.50 17.60 -9.40
N LEU A 14 30.61 16.84 -9.42
CA LEU A 14 30.62 15.44 -9.84
C LEU A 14 30.08 14.45 -8.79
N LEU A 15 29.86 14.91 -7.55
CA LEU A 15 29.36 14.10 -6.44
C LEU A 15 27.83 14.18 -6.24
N GLN A 16 27.09 14.70 -7.23
CA GLN A 16 25.65 14.42 -7.30
C GLN A 16 25.47 12.93 -7.64
N ALA A 17 25.65 12.07 -6.63
CA ALA A 17 25.22 10.70 -6.67
C ALA A 17 23.71 10.71 -6.89
N ASP A 18 23.31 10.34 -8.09
CA ASP A 18 21.93 10.20 -8.51
C ASP A 18 21.34 9.00 -7.76
N ALA A 19 20.85 9.26 -6.54
CA ALA A 19 20.31 8.25 -5.64
C ALA A 19 19.03 7.68 -6.25
N ASN A 20 18.96 6.36 -6.38
CA ASN A 20 17.78 5.72 -6.93
C ASN A 20 16.61 5.79 -5.92
N HIS A 21 15.41 6.14 -6.35
CA HIS A 21 14.25 6.08 -5.47
C HIS A 21 13.54 4.73 -5.57
N PHE A 22 12.91 4.35 -4.47
CA PHE A 22 12.11 3.14 -4.36
C PHE A 22 10.73 3.52 -3.83
N THR A 23 9.70 2.96 -4.45
CA THR A 23 8.32 3.07 -3.98
C THR A 23 7.88 1.71 -3.48
N PHE A 24 7.32 1.67 -2.26
CA PHE A 24 6.72 0.46 -1.72
C PHE A 24 5.37 0.22 -2.41
N ASP A 25 5.18 -0.96 -2.96
CA ASP A 25 4.03 -1.29 -3.83
C ASP A 25 3.11 -2.36 -3.23
N ALA A 26 3.49 -2.96 -2.10
CA ALA A 26 2.58 -3.89 -1.44
C ALA A 26 1.36 -3.14 -0.89
N SER A 27 0.18 -3.53 -1.37
CA SER A 27 -1.09 -2.91 -1.02
C SER A 27 -1.82 -3.71 0.05
N THR A 28 -2.48 -3.01 0.97
CA THR A 28 -3.44 -3.60 1.93
C THR A 28 -4.85 -3.06 1.70
N GLN A 29 -5.14 -2.61 0.47
CA GLN A 29 -6.46 -2.15 0.06
C GLN A 29 -7.41 -3.34 -0.08
N MET A 30 -8.66 -3.16 0.37
CA MET A 30 -9.68 -4.20 0.29
C MET A 30 -10.16 -4.43 -1.14
N SER A 31 -10.09 -3.43 -2.01
CA SER A 31 -10.44 -3.59 -3.43
C SER A 31 -9.43 -4.44 -4.23
N SER A 32 -8.23 -4.68 -3.68
CA SER A 32 -7.20 -5.47 -4.35
C SER A 32 -7.47 -6.97 -4.20
N ALA A 33 -7.66 -7.67 -5.31
CA ALA A 33 -7.85 -9.12 -5.33
C ALA A 33 -6.70 -9.89 -4.66
N GLU A 34 -5.48 -9.39 -4.76
CA GLU A 34 -4.28 -10.00 -4.18
C GLU A 34 -4.35 -10.17 -2.64
N ASN A 35 -5.16 -9.36 -1.96
CA ASN A 35 -5.35 -9.41 -0.51
C ASN A 35 -6.42 -10.42 -0.05
N TRP A 36 -7.00 -11.17 -0.99
CA TRP A 36 -8.02 -12.18 -0.72
C TRP A 36 -7.49 -13.58 -0.99
N LEU A 37 -7.97 -14.52 -0.17
CA LEU A 37 -7.61 -15.92 -0.34
C LEU A 37 -8.00 -16.40 -1.74
N HIS A 38 -7.02 -16.93 -2.48
CA HIS A 38 -7.17 -17.36 -3.87
C HIS A 38 -7.62 -16.25 -4.84
N GLU A 39 -7.36 -14.98 -4.51
CA GLU A 39 -7.75 -13.81 -5.32
C GLU A 39 -9.29 -13.66 -5.45
N GLU A 40 -10.03 -14.24 -4.50
CA GLU A 40 -11.50 -14.19 -4.48
C GLU A 40 -12.02 -12.99 -3.67
N ILE A 41 -12.26 -11.87 -4.35
CA ILE A 41 -12.90 -10.70 -3.76
C ILE A 41 -14.34 -11.01 -3.28
N PRO A 42 -14.84 -10.31 -2.25
CA PRO A 42 -16.22 -10.46 -1.79
C PRO A 42 -17.24 -9.89 -2.77
N CYS A 43 -18.27 -10.67 -3.07
CA CYS A 43 -19.44 -10.18 -3.78
C CYS A 43 -20.39 -9.43 -2.84
N ILE A 44 -21.35 -8.73 -3.42
CA ILE A 44 -22.38 -8.04 -2.67
C ILE A 44 -23.17 -9.03 -1.81
N GLY A 45 -23.19 -8.80 -0.49
CA GLY A 45 -23.92 -9.61 0.47
C GLY A 45 -23.21 -10.89 0.95
N ASP A 46 -21.91 -11.04 0.69
CA ASP A 46 -21.07 -12.08 1.28
C ASP A 46 -20.71 -11.79 2.75
N GLU A 47 -19.98 -12.70 3.39
CA GLU A 47 -19.37 -12.51 4.70
C GLU A 47 -17.85 -12.32 4.59
N ILE A 48 -17.31 -11.26 5.17
CA ILE A 48 -15.86 -11.04 5.24
C ILE A 48 -15.28 -11.66 6.53
N ARG A 49 -14.22 -12.45 6.37
CA ARG A 49 -13.45 -13.06 7.45
C ARG A 49 -12.01 -12.58 7.41
N PHE A 50 -11.47 -12.20 8.55
CA PHE A 50 -10.04 -11.93 8.71
C PHE A 50 -9.37 -13.10 9.42
N ASP A 51 -8.19 -13.52 8.96
CA ASP A 51 -7.42 -14.51 9.70
C ASP A 51 -7.07 -13.97 11.10
N SER A 52 -7.31 -14.80 12.12
CA SER A 52 -7.05 -14.46 13.51
C SER A 52 -5.62 -14.75 13.97
N SER A 53 -4.82 -15.38 13.11
CA SER A 53 -3.44 -15.80 13.42
C SER A 53 -2.43 -14.65 13.33
N MET A 54 -2.69 -13.63 12.50
CA MET A 54 -1.75 -12.53 12.23
C MET A 54 -2.40 -11.15 12.44
N PRO A 55 -1.62 -10.13 12.83
CA PRO A 55 -2.10 -8.75 12.86
C PRO A 55 -2.51 -8.28 11.47
N VAL A 56 -3.69 -7.67 11.35
CA VAL A 56 -4.22 -7.18 10.07
C VAL A 56 -4.20 -5.66 10.02
N VAL A 57 -3.73 -5.08 8.92
CA VAL A 57 -4.05 -3.72 8.51
C VAL A 57 -4.78 -3.81 7.18
N ALA A 58 -6.00 -3.28 7.11
CA ALA A 58 -6.80 -3.27 5.89
C ALA A 58 -7.30 -1.85 5.64
N PHE A 59 -7.07 -1.34 4.43
CA PHE A 59 -7.59 -0.05 3.99
C PHE A 59 -8.88 -0.29 3.21
N MET A 60 -9.97 0.23 3.75
CA MET A 60 -11.23 0.33 3.05
C MET A 60 -11.17 1.59 2.19
N ASP A 61 -10.91 1.37 0.91
CA ASP A 61 -10.68 2.38 -0.13
C ASP A 61 -11.92 2.66 -0.99
N HIS A 62 -12.95 1.82 -0.85
CA HIS A 62 -14.25 1.96 -1.49
C HIS A 62 -15.35 1.42 -0.56
N ASN A 63 -16.60 1.77 -0.83
CA ASN A 63 -17.75 1.20 -0.12
C ASN A 63 -17.76 -0.32 -0.20
N VAL A 64 -18.26 -0.94 0.87
CA VAL A 64 -18.38 -2.40 0.99
C VAL A 64 -19.81 -2.75 1.37
N ASN A 65 -20.48 -3.50 0.52
CA ASN A 65 -21.81 -4.04 0.74
C ASN A 65 -21.73 -5.55 0.97
N VAL A 66 -21.77 -5.95 2.23
CA VAL A 66 -21.64 -7.33 2.68
C VAL A 66 -22.67 -7.59 3.76
N GLU A 67 -23.04 -8.84 3.97
CA GLU A 67 -23.98 -9.20 5.02
C GLU A 67 -23.34 -9.01 6.40
N SER A 68 -22.08 -9.42 6.54
CA SER A 68 -21.36 -9.29 7.81
C SER A 68 -19.85 -9.22 7.62
N ILE A 69 -19.19 -8.59 8.60
CA ILE A 69 -17.73 -8.50 8.69
C ILE A 69 -17.32 -9.00 10.06
N TYR A 70 -16.48 -10.03 10.10
CA TYR A 70 -15.95 -10.58 11.34
C TYR A 70 -14.56 -10.02 11.57
N LEU A 71 -14.51 -8.94 12.36
CA LEU A 71 -13.31 -8.15 12.60
C LEU A 71 -12.11 -9.00 13.08
N PRO A 72 -10.88 -8.63 12.71
CA PRO A 72 -9.68 -9.30 13.20
C PRO A 72 -9.56 -9.13 14.72
N LYS A 73 -9.05 -10.15 15.40
CA LYS A 73 -8.77 -10.08 16.85
C LYS A 73 -7.66 -9.07 17.17
N ASN A 74 -6.71 -8.94 16.27
CA ASN A 74 -5.59 -8.01 16.38
C ASN A 74 -5.42 -7.34 15.02
N GLY A 75 -5.76 -6.06 14.92
CA GLY A 75 -5.66 -5.36 13.65
C GLY A 75 -6.47 -4.07 13.62
N ILE A 76 -6.38 -3.38 12.50
CA ILE A 76 -7.03 -2.10 12.24
C ILE A 76 -7.62 -2.14 10.83
N ILE A 77 -8.88 -1.70 10.73
CA ILE A 77 -9.50 -1.37 9.45
C ILE A 77 -9.52 0.15 9.35
N VAL A 78 -8.87 0.69 8.32
CA VAL A 78 -8.74 2.13 8.08
C VAL A 78 -9.69 2.51 6.95
N PHE A 79 -10.61 3.43 7.23
CA PHE A 79 -11.47 4.03 6.21
C PHE A 79 -10.69 5.22 5.62
N THR A 80 -10.35 5.16 4.33
CA THR A 80 -9.40 6.13 3.75
C THR A 80 -10.01 7.52 3.57
N ASP A 81 -11.32 7.60 3.28
CA ASP A 81 -11.99 8.85 2.87
C ASP A 81 -13.33 9.06 3.61
N ASN A 82 -13.80 10.32 3.64
CA ASN A 82 -15.03 10.74 4.32
C ASN A 82 -16.34 10.22 3.69
N GLY A 83 -16.27 9.55 2.54
CA GLY A 83 -17.43 9.02 1.82
C GLY A 83 -17.55 7.50 1.83
N ILE A 84 -16.60 6.80 2.48
CA ILE A 84 -16.56 5.35 2.50
C ILE A 84 -17.45 4.83 3.63
N ASP A 85 -18.39 3.97 3.26
CA ASP A 85 -19.33 3.38 4.20
C ASP A 85 -19.46 1.85 4.05
N LEU A 86 -20.16 1.28 5.03
CA LEU A 86 -20.60 -0.11 5.00
C LEU A 86 -22.07 -0.12 4.54
N GLY A 87 -22.33 -0.80 3.42
CA GLY A 87 -23.66 -0.98 2.84
C GLY A 87 -23.99 -0.06 1.66
N GLY A 88 -23.16 0.91 1.32
CA GLY A 88 -23.32 1.76 0.14
C GLY A 88 -22.99 1.04 -1.18
N ASP A 89 -23.24 1.73 -2.29
CA ASP A 89 -22.99 1.20 -3.63
C ASP A 89 -21.50 0.92 -3.83
N SER A 90 -21.18 -0.30 -4.28
CA SER A 90 -19.82 -0.76 -4.49
C SER A 90 -19.64 -1.30 -5.90
N ASN A 91 -18.78 -0.65 -6.68
CA ASN A 91 -18.54 -1.00 -8.08
C ASN A 91 -17.36 -1.98 -8.27
N TRP A 92 -16.62 -2.28 -7.20
CA TRP A 92 -15.47 -3.18 -7.24
C TRP A 92 -15.84 -4.60 -6.81
N GLN A 93 -16.91 -4.77 -6.03
CA GLN A 93 -17.44 -6.06 -5.65
C GLN A 93 -18.16 -6.73 -6.82
N CYS A 94 -18.08 -8.05 -6.89
CA CYS A 94 -18.89 -8.81 -7.84
C CYS A 94 -20.38 -8.74 -7.48
N ALA A 95 -21.22 -8.78 -8.51
CA ALA A 95 -22.67 -8.74 -8.34
C ALA A 95 -23.20 -10.05 -7.73
N LYS A 96 -24.27 -9.93 -6.93
CA LYS A 96 -24.97 -11.05 -6.29
C LYS A 96 -25.85 -11.82 -7.28
N GLU A 97 -25.39 -12.12 -8.49
CA GLU A 97 -26.30 -12.65 -9.51
C GLU A 97 -26.73 -14.10 -9.26
N HIS A 98 -26.08 -14.85 -8.37
CA HIS A 98 -26.39 -16.28 -8.18
C HIS A 98 -26.28 -16.83 -6.75
N LEU A 99 -26.02 -16.00 -5.74
CA LEU A 99 -25.80 -16.47 -4.37
C LEU A 99 -27.12 -16.67 -3.62
N LYS A 100 -27.51 -17.95 -3.42
CA LYS A 100 -28.63 -18.33 -2.55
C LYS A 100 -28.32 -18.11 -1.08
N GLN A 101 -27.04 -18.14 -0.71
CA GLN A 101 -26.54 -17.93 0.63
C GLN A 101 -25.25 -17.09 0.57
N PRO A 102 -24.97 -16.29 1.61
CA PRO A 102 -23.71 -15.58 1.79
C PRO A 102 -22.52 -16.54 1.75
N GLU A 103 -21.51 -16.24 0.95
CA GLU A 103 -20.24 -16.98 0.97
C GLU A 103 -19.24 -16.32 1.91
N GLN A 104 -18.36 -17.12 2.51
CA GLN A 104 -17.28 -16.60 3.35
C GLN A 104 -16.06 -16.30 2.48
N LYS A 105 -15.61 -15.05 2.53
CA LYS A 105 -14.42 -14.58 1.83
C LYS A 105 -13.36 -14.16 2.84
N PHE A 106 -12.17 -14.69 2.68
CA PHE A 106 -11.09 -14.56 3.64
C PHE A 106 -10.10 -13.50 3.17
N TYR A 107 -10.01 -12.41 3.92
CA TYR A 107 -8.95 -11.43 3.77
C TYR A 107 -7.68 -12.01 4.40
N THR A 108 -6.65 -12.20 3.60
CA THR A 108 -5.43 -12.89 4.03
C THR A 108 -4.18 -12.16 3.57
N SER A 109 -3.19 -12.15 4.45
CA SER A 109 -1.80 -11.86 4.12
C SER A 109 -0.98 -13.16 4.13
N GLU A 110 -1.55 -14.27 3.68
CA GLU A 110 -0.85 -15.56 3.56
C GLU A 110 0.49 -15.38 2.83
N ASP A 111 1.47 -16.23 3.13
CA ASP A 111 2.90 -16.22 2.71
C ASP A 111 3.18 -15.87 1.22
N ARG A 112 2.19 -15.92 0.33
CA ARG A 112 2.29 -15.39 -1.04
C ARG A 112 2.47 -13.87 -1.10
N HIS A 113 1.97 -13.15 -0.09
CA HIS A 113 1.98 -11.70 0.03
C HIS A 113 2.76 -11.28 1.28
N ASP A 114 4.00 -11.78 1.38
CA ASP A 114 4.97 -11.31 2.36
C ASP A 114 5.21 -9.80 2.13
N THR A 115 4.54 -8.96 2.92
CA THR A 115 4.70 -7.49 2.93
C THR A 115 5.99 -7.05 3.61
N SER A 116 6.91 -7.98 3.90
CA SER A 116 8.24 -7.68 4.44
C SER A 116 8.95 -6.62 3.62
N PHE A 117 9.58 -5.69 4.34
CA PHE A 117 10.51 -4.72 3.79
C PHE A 117 11.62 -5.39 2.95
N TYR A 118 12.02 -6.61 3.31
CA TYR A 118 13.12 -7.32 2.66
C TYR A 118 12.68 -8.12 1.43
N ASN A 119 11.39 -8.16 1.10
CA ASN A 119 10.89 -8.82 -0.10
C ASN A 119 11.01 -7.87 -1.31
N PRO A 120 11.87 -8.17 -2.31
CA PRO A 120 12.06 -7.32 -3.49
C PRO A 120 10.80 -7.09 -4.33
N LYS A 121 9.82 -7.99 -4.26
CA LYS A 121 8.56 -7.85 -5.00
C LYS A 121 7.73 -6.66 -4.55
N ASN A 122 7.94 -6.20 -3.31
CA ASN A 122 7.20 -5.08 -2.73
C ASN A 122 7.79 -3.73 -3.12
N TRP A 123 8.83 -3.68 -3.96
CA TRP A 123 9.53 -2.46 -4.29
C TRP A 123 9.58 -2.23 -5.79
N ILE A 124 9.15 -1.04 -6.19
CA ILE A 124 9.34 -0.52 -7.53
C ILE A 124 10.51 0.48 -7.50
N PRO A 125 11.67 0.14 -8.08
CA PRO A 125 12.77 1.09 -8.22
C PRO A 125 12.59 1.98 -9.46
N ASP A 126 12.95 3.26 -9.35
CA ASP A 126 12.94 4.20 -10.50
C ASP A 126 13.85 3.73 -11.64
N LYS A 127 15.00 3.15 -11.29
CA LYS A 127 15.96 2.52 -12.22
C LYS A 127 15.95 1.01 -11.99
N ARG A 128 15.77 0.24 -13.06
CA ARG A 128 15.80 -1.23 -12.97
C ARG A 128 17.20 -1.73 -12.65
N PHE A 129 17.36 -2.42 -11.52
CA PHE A 129 18.61 -3.11 -11.16
C PHE A 129 18.50 -4.61 -11.44
N PHE A 130 19.58 -5.16 -11.99
CA PHE A 130 19.67 -6.58 -12.32
C PHE A 130 20.17 -7.45 -11.16
N LEU A 131 20.79 -6.86 -10.12
CA LEU A 131 21.31 -7.60 -8.97
C LEU A 131 20.29 -7.61 -7.84
N HIS A 132 19.95 -8.80 -7.33
CA HIS A 132 19.00 -9.02 -6.24
C HIS A 132 19.28 -8.17 -4.99
N MET A 133 20.57 -7.91 -4.68
CA MET A 133 20.97 -7.11 -3.51
C MET A 133 20.58 -5.62 -3.61
N ASN A 134 20.22 -5.13 -4.80
CA ASN A 134 19.85 -3.74 -5.06
C ASN A 134 18.35 -3.59 -5.40
N GLN A 135 17.55 -4.62 -5.13
CA GLN A 135 16.11 -4.61 -5.42
C GLN A 135 15.25 -4.21 -4.21
N VAL A 136 15.89 -3.94 -3.06
CA VAL A 136 15.28 -3.33 -1.87
C VAL A 136 16.06 -2.07 -1.50
N PRO A 137 15.46 -1.08 -0.81
CA PRO A 137 16.18 0.10 -0.37
C PRO A 137 17.35 -0.27 0.57
N CYS A 138 18.51 0.35 0.36
CA CYS A 138 19.70 0.17 1.18
C CYS A 138 20.11 1.48 1.88
N GLU A 139 21.20 1.47 2.63
CA GLU A 139 21.70 2.63 3.37
C GLU A 139 21.91 3.84 2.42
N TYR A 140 21.52 5.04 2.88
CA TYR A 140 21.60 6.31 2.13
C TYR A 140 20.64 6.47 0.94
N VAL A 141 19.55 5.69 0.89
CA VAL A 141 18.51 5.81 -0.14
C VAL A 141 17.19 6.31 0.45
N SER A 142 16.53 7.25 -0.21
CA SER A 142 15.17 7.66 0.16
C SER A 142 14.15 6.70 -0.45
N PHE A 143 13.23 6.18 0.35
CA PHE A 143 12.07 5.42 -0.13
C PHE A 143 10.77 6.15 0.20
N LYS A 144 9.74 5.87 -0.61
CA LYS A 144 8.39 6.43 -0.42
C LYS A 144 7.44 5.29 -0.06
N LEU A 145 6.73 5.47 1.04
CA LEU A 145 5.50 4.74 1.29
C LEU A 145 4.38 5.54 0.60
N PRO A 146 3.56 4.92 -0.26
CA PRO A 146 2.38 5.59 -0.79
C PRO A 146 1.41 5.82 0.37
N VAL A 147 1.39 7.04 0.91
CA VAL A 147 0.38 7.44 1.87
C VAL A 147 -0.88 7.76 1.08
N PHE A 148 -1.95 7.00 1.28
CA PHE A 148 -3.29 7.39 0.84
C PHE A 148 -3.71 8.64 1.61
N CYS A 149 -3.46 9.80 1.01
CA CYS A 149 -4.12 11.04 1.39
C CYS A 149 -5.20 11.28 0.35
N PRO A 150 -6.50 11.26 0.69
CA PRO A 150 -7.52 11.77 -0.22
C PRO A 150 -7.12 13.16 -0.71
N GLU A 151 -7.16 13.37 -2.02
CA GLU A 151 -6.99 14.69 -2.61
C GLU A 151 -8.07 15.62 -2.04
N GLN A 152 -7.69 16.53 -1.14
CA GLN A 152 -8.58 17.62 -0.76
C GLN A 152 -8.80 18.53 -1.99
N PRO A 153 -10.04 18.98 -2.26
CA PRO A 153 -10.31 19.90 -3.34
C PRO A 153 -9.48 21.18 -3.17
N ALA A 154 -8.79 21.53 -4.24
CA ALA A 154 -7.79 22.59 -4.34
C ALA A 154 -8.31 23.99 -3.95
N THR A 155 -8.46 24.28 -2.65
CA THR A 155 -8.74 25.66 -2.19
C THR A 155 -8.13 26.05 -0.85
N THR A 156 -7.42 25.16 -0.14
CA THR A 156 -6.63 25.58 1.02
C THR A 156 -5.24 24.96 0.98
N SER A 157 -4.22 25.83 0.94
CA SER A 157 -2.82 25.46 1.08
C SER A 157 -2.59 24.97 2.51
N GLY A 158 -2.92 23.71 2.78
CA GLY A 158 -2.50 22.97 3.95
C GLY A 158 -1.39 22.02 3.54
N ARG A 159 -0.15 22.25 3.98
CA ARG A 159 0.89 21.21 3.92
C ARG A 159 0.48 20.11 4.88
N CYS A 160 0.10 18.94 4.37
CA CYS A 160 0.14 17.71 5.15
C CYS A 160 1.60 17.39 5.47
N HIS A 161 2.05 17.76 6.67
CA HIS A 161 3.32 17.31 7.22
C HIS A 161 3.08 15.96 7.90
N CYS A 162 3.31 14.86 7.17
CA CYS A 162 3.50 13.56 7.80
C CYS A 162 4.98 13.44 8.15
N VAL A 163 5.32 13.73 9.41
CA VAL A 163 6.65 13.45 9.96
C VAL A 163 6.64 11.98 10.37
N LEU A 164 7.41 11.15 9.65
CA LEU A 164 7.84 9.86 10.17
C LEU A 164 9.01 10.16 11.12
N ASP A 165 8.71 10.31 12.40
CA ASP A 165 9.73 10.25 13.45
C ASP A 165 10.13 8.78 13.60
N VAL A 166 11.32 8.45 13.11
CA VAL A 166 12.04 7.21 13.44
C VAL A 166 13.26 7.57 14.27
#